data_AF-A0A4Z0L4Z9-F1
#
_entry.id   AF-A0A4Z0L4Z9-F1
#
_cell.length_a   1.000
_cell.length_b   1.000
_cell.length_c   1.000
_cell.angle_alpha   90.00
_cell.angle_beta   90.00
_cell.angle_gamma   90.00
#
_symmetry.space_group_name_H-M   'P 1'
#
loop_
_entity.id
_entity.type
_entity.pdbx_description
1 polymer ?
#
loop_
_entity_poly.entity_id
_entity_poly.type
_entity_poly.pdbx_seq_one_letter_code
_entity_poly.pdbx_strand_id
1 'polypeptide(L)'
;NEVIARQPLTSAQLMLLNVQYQQIVRPIQRAYAEKRTRVNPASFLLADERELRQFWETARLKDLQAGGDKHEISESIEPPRKRPPRTPEEREQLISGALWGAVGVMTLAILAGAFWLFSSSSPGSDNGQAPAMAQDEPPREAPSARETLNHMGITWDAFTMRAAIERNDTRVTALFLQGGMNWQLAWTEQAFAAGHTEVLQLLLRYPALMDEVKPCRRFITTLSHDMSSGAPLTAMHKTYLQTFCTVPAVVTRQQHETCVLNTSDAADD
;
A
#
# COMPACT_ATOMS: atom_id res chain seq x y z
N ASN A 1 6.28 11.05 -32.45
CA ASN A 1 6.49 12.50 -32.63
C ASN A 1 6.14 12.97 -34.04
N GLU A 2 4.88 12.83 -34.46
CA GLU A 2 4.36 13.43 -35.70
C GLU A 2 3.61 14.76 -35.46
N VAL A 3 3.22 15.05 -34.21
CA VAL A 3 2.50 16.28 -33.83
C VAL A 3 3.37 17.55 -33.94
N ILE A 4 4.69 17.39 -34.11
CA ILE A 4 5.66 18.49 -34.33
C ILE A 4 5.89 18.73 -35.83
N ALA A 5 5.53 17.78 -36.70
CA ALA A 5 5.53 18.02 -38.14
C ALA A 5 4.24 18.78 -38.46
N ARG A 6 4.37 19.99 -39.03
CA ARG A 6 3.26 20.89 -39.45
C ARG A 6 2.36 20.31 -40.56
N GLN A 7 2.05 19.02 -40.52
CA GLN A 7 1.13 18.38 -41.44
C GLN A 7 -0.31 18.68 -40.99
N PRO A 8 -1.16 19.20 -41.90
CA PRO A 8 -2.56 19.38 -41.59
C PRO A 8 -3.19 18.02 -41.29
N LEU A 9 -3.92 17.94 -40.17
CA LEU A 9 -4.60 16.72 -39.75
C LEU A 9 -5.50 16.20 -40.88
N THR A 10 -5.42 14.90 -41.15
CA THR A 10 -6.29 14.27 -42.15
C THR A 10 -7.75 14.29 -41.68
N SER A 11 -8.71 14.24 -42.62
CA SER A 11 -10.15 14.26 -42.30
C SER A 11 -10.55 13.16 -41.30
N ALA A 12 -9.96 11.97 -41.41
CA ALA A 12 -10.17 10.86 -40.47
C ALA A 12 -9.64 11.16 -39.07
N GLN A 13 -8.47 11.81 -38.96
CA GLN A 13 -7.89 12.23 -37.68
C GLN A 13 -8.72 13.34 -37.01
N LEU A 14 -9.26 14.27 -37.78
CA LEU A 14 -10.18 15.30 -37.28
C LEU A 14 -11.49 14.67 -36.76
N MET A 15 -12.02 13.67 -37.46
CA MET A 15 -13.21 12.96 -37.02
C MET A 15 -12.94 12.19 -35.72
N LEU A 16 -11.79 11.51 -35.61
CA LEU A 16 -11.38 10.81 -34.40
C LEU A 16 -11.18 11.76 -33.21
N LEU A 17 -10.56 12.92 -33.44
CA LEU A 17 -10.39 13.95 -32.43
C LEU A 17 -11.73 14.47 -31.92
N ASN A 18 -12.70 14.72 -32.81
CA ASN A 18 -14.04 15.17 -32.44
C ASN A 18 -14.79 14.11 -31.60
N VAL A 19 -14.66 12.83 -31.97
CA VAL A 19 -15.26 11.72 -31.20
C VAL A 19 -14.63 11.62 -29.81
N GLN A 20 -13.30 11.68 -29.71
CA GLN A 20 -12.59 11.63 -28.42
C GLN A 20 -12.93 12.83 -27.53
N TYR A 21 -13.00 14.03 -28.12
CA TYR A 21 -13.39 15.24 -27.42
C TYR A 21 -14.79 15.09 -26.78
N GLN A 22 -15.77 14.59 -27.55
CA GLN A 22 -17.12 14.36 -27.05
C GLN A 22 -17.18 13.32 -25.92
N GLN A 23 -16.35 12.26 -25.99
CA GLN A 23 -16.28 11.25 -24.93
C GLN A 23 -15.73 11.82 -23.61
N ILE A 24 -14.77 12.75 -23.68
CA ILE A 24 -14.14 13.35 -22.50
C ILE A 24 -15.03 14.43 -21.88
N VAL A 25 -15.66 15.27 -22.71
CA VAL A 25 -16.37 16.47 -22.23
C VAL A 25 -17.77 16.14 -21.69
N ARG A 26 -18.48 15.17 -22.27
CA ARG A 26 -19.85 14.82 -21.87
C ARG A 26 -20.00 14.43 -20.39
N PRO A 27 -19.14 13.57 -19.80
CA PRO A 27 -19.21 13.24 -18.38
C PRO A 27 -19.01 14.46 -17.48
N ILE A 28 -18.11 15.37 -17.84
CA ILE A 28 -17.80 16.57 -17.06
C ILE A 28 -18.95 17.58 -17.13
N GLN A 29 -19.54 17.76 -18.32
CA GLN A 29 -20.73 18.58 -18.51
C GLN A 29 -21.93 18.04 -17.71
N ARG A 30 -22.16 16.72 -17.72
CA ARG A 30 -23.21 16.09 -16.91
C ARG A 30 -22.95 16.28 -15.42
N ALA A 31 -21.72 16.13 -14.95
CA ALA A 31 -21.35 16.37 -13.55
C ALA A 31 -21.55 17.84 -13.13
N TYR A 32 -21.32 18.80 -14.03
CA TYR A 32 -21.63 20.21 -13.79
C TYR A 32 -23.14 20.48 -13.74
N ALA A 33 -23.91 19.91 -14.67
CA ALA A 33 -25.37 20.02 -14.68
C ALA A 33 -25.99 19.43 -13.40
N GLU A 34 -25.41 18.34 -12.88
CA GLU A 34 -25.78 17.72 -11.61
C GLU A 34 -25.23 18.45 -10.36
N LYS A 35 -24.58 19.62 -10.53
CA LYS A 35 -23.95 20.43 -9.46
C LYS A 35 -22.86 19.70 -8.66
N ARG A 36 -22.31 18.60 -9.19
CA ARG A 36 -21.21 17.85 -8.56
C ARG A 36 -19.86 18.51 -8.75
N THR A 37 -19.70 19.30 -9.81
CA THR A 37 -18.52 20.13 -10.06
C THR A 37 -18.92 21.61 -10.06
N ARG A 38 -18.06 22.46 -9.48
CA ARG A 38 -18.29 23.93 -9.46
C ARG A 38 -17.89 24.62 -10.77
N VAL A 39 -17.08 23.95 -11.59
CA VAL A 39 -16.45 24.55 -12.77
C VAL A 39 -17.21 24.12 -14.02
N ASN A 40 -17.66 25.09 -14.81
CA ASN A 40 -18.33 24.83 -16.08
C ASN A 40 -17.27 24.55 -17.17
N PRO A 41 -17.21 23.35 -17.76
CA PRO A 41 -16.25 23.10 -18.84
C PRO A 41 -16.52 23.97 -20.08
N ALA A 42 -17.77 24.37 -20.32
CA ALA A 42 -18.12 25.21 -21.47
C ALA A 42 -17.65 26.67 -21.32
N SER A 43 -17.42 27.16 -20.08
CA SER A 43 -16.92 28.53 -19.90
C SER A 43 -15.49 28.71 -20.42
N PHE A 44 -14.70 27.63 -20.47
CA PHE A 44 -13.36 27.68 -21.06
C PHE A 44 -13.35 27.86 -22.58
N LEU A 45 -14.47 27.53 -23.25
CA LEU A 45 -14.63 27.70 -24.70
C LEU A 45 -15.16 29.08 -25.08
N LEU A 46 -15.67 29.83 -24.11
CA LEU A 46 -16.29 31.15 -24.29
C LEU A 46 -15.34 32.31 -23.93
N ALA A 47 -14.08 32.03 -23.60
CA ALA A 47 -13.12 33.06 -23.23
C ALA A 47 -12.91 34.05 -24.38
N ASP A 48 -12.97 35.35 -24.08
CA ASP A 48 -12.71 36.41 -25.06
C ASP A 48 -11.27 36.30 -25.57
N GLU A 49 -11.09 36.39 -26.89
CA GLU A 49 -9.80 36.22 -27.55
C GLU A 49 -8.78 37.26 -27.03
N ARG A 50 -9.26 38.45 -26.64
CA ARG A 50 -8.42 39.53 -26.12
C ARG A 50 -7.87 39.23 -24.73
N GLU A 51 -8.70 38.71 -23.82
CA GLU A 51 -8.28 38.29 -22.48
C GLU A 51 -7.30 37.11 -22.58
N LEU A 52 -7.56 36.18 -23.50
CA LEU A 52 -6.69 35.03 -23.72
C LEU A 52 -5.30 35.50 -24.18
N ARG A 53 -5.22 36.42 -25.14
CA ARG A 53 -3.95 36.99 -25.62
C ARG A 53 -3.18 37.70 -24.51
N GLN A 54 -3.85 38.51 -23.70
CA GLN A 54 -3.22 39.21 -22.57
C GLN A 54 -2.68 38.24 -21.51
N PHE A 55 -3.42 37.17 -21.22
CA PHE A 55 -2.97 36.11 -20.32
C PHE A 55 -1.68 35.45 -20.85
N TRP A 56 -1.65 35.10 -22.14
CA TRP A 56 -0.47 34.47 -22.76
C TRP A 56 0.73 35.40 -22.83
N GLU A 57 0.54 36.69 -23.09
CA GLU A 57 1.61 37.69 -23.04
C GLU A 57 2.19 37.83 -21.63
N THR A 58 1.32 37.87 -20.62
CA THR A 58 1.72 37.92 -19.21
C THR A 58 2.44 36.63 -18.79
N ALA A 59 1.98 35.47 -19.25
CA ALA A 59 2.60 34.18 -18.98
C ALA A 59 4.00 34.10 -19.59
N ARG A 60 4.18 34.56 -20.85
CA ARG A 60 5.49 34.65 -21.50
C ARG A 60 6.44 35.58 -20.75
N LEU A 61 5.96 36.73 -20.29
CA LEU A 61 6.76 37.66 -19.49
C LEU A 61 7.25 37.01 -18.19
N LYS A 62 6.38 36.27 -17.50
CA LYS A 62 6.74 35.54 -16.27
C LYS A 62 7.71 34.39 -16.53
N ASP A 63 7.53 33.66 -17.62
CA ASP A 63 8.42 32.57 -18.03
C ASP A 63 9.84 33.08 -18.33
N LEU A 64 9.96 34.19 -19.06
CA LEU A 64 11.23 34.86 -19.31
C LEU A 64 11.91 35.36 -18.02
N GLN A 65 11.13 35.88 -17.06
CA GLN A 65 11.65 36.32 -15.76
C GLN A 65 12.04 35.16 -14.84
N ALA A 66 11.34 34.02 -14.92
CA ALA A 66 11.61 32.81 -14.15
C ALA A 66 12.77 31.97 -14.73
N GLY A 67 13.31 32.36 -15.89
CA GLY A 67 14.48 31.74 -16.51
C GLY A 67 14.17 30.51 -17.36
N GLY A 68 12.91 30.34 -17.78
CA GLY A 68 12.42 29.22 -18.59
C GLY A 68 12.42 27.87 -17.86
N ASP A 69 11.56 26.98 -18.31
CA ASP A 69 11.53 25.60 -17.84
C ASP A 69 12.80 24.84 -18.25
N LYS A 70 13.76 24.73 -17.32
CA LYS A 70 15.02 23.98 -17.51
C LYS A 70 14.85 22.45 -17.52
N HIS A 71 13.64 21.96 -17.24
CA HIS A 71 13.37 20.53 -17.13
C HIS A 71 12.46 20.11 -18.28
N GLU A 72 12.92 19.14 -19.06
CA GLU A 72 12.12 18.50 -20.09
C GLU A 72 10.86 17.92 -19.46
N ILE A 73 9.70 18.26 -20.03
CA ILE A 73 8.38 17.81 -19.55
C ILE A 73 8.35 16.29 -19.70
N SER A 74 8.46 15.57 -18.57
CA SER A 74 8.33 14.13 -18.56
C SER A 74 6.93 13.73 -19.04
N GLU A 75 6.85 12.78 -19.98
CA GLU A 75 5.57 12.24 -20.47
C GLU A 75 4.74 11.51 -19.38
N SER A 76 5.28 11.30 -18.18
CA SER A 76 4.50 10.77 -17.06
C SER A 76 3.76 11.88 -16.31
N ILE A 77 2.43 11.75 -16.22
CA ILE A 77 1.55 12.48 -15.28
C ILE A 77 1.73 11.89 -13.87
N GLU A 78 2.97 11.59 -13.48
CA GLU A 78 3.29 11.33 -12.09
C GLU A 78 3.29 12.69 -11.37
N PRO A 79 2.54 12.87 -10.27
CA PRO A 79 2.63 14.10 -9.50
C PRO A 79 4.10 14.33 -9.10
N PRO A 80 4.64 15.56 -9.24
CA PRO A 80 6.02 15.83 -8.88
C PRO A 80 6.22 15.36 -7.44
N ARG A 81 7.15 14.42 -7.24
CA ARG A 81 7.49 13.89 -5.92
C ARG A 81 7.68 15.10 -5.00
N LYS A 82 6.84 15.20 -3.97
CA LYS A 82 7.08 16.15 -2.88
C LYS A 82 8.54 15.96 -2.45
N ARG A 83 9.28 17.07 -2.34
CA ARG A 83 10.65 17.09 -1.85
C ARG A 83 10.79 16.07 -0.71
N PRO A 84 11.80 15.19 -0.75
CA PRO A 84 11.97 14.19 0.30
C PRO A 84 11.91 14.89 1.66
N PRO A 85 11.11 14.40 2.62
CA PRO A 85 11.16 14.93 3.96
C PRO A 85 12.61 14.86 4.45
N ARG A 86 13.06 15.93 5.13
CA ARG A 86 14.40 16.01 5.72
C ARG A 86 14.79 14.69 6.37
N THR A 87 16.01 14.25 6.09
CA THR A 87 16.57 12.97 6.52
C THR A 87 16.51 12.83 8.06
N PRO A 88 16.23 11.63 8.57
CA PRO A 88 16.08 11.37 10.02
C PRO A 88 17.35 11.61 10.84
N GLU A 89 18.51 11.69 10.19
CA GLU A 89 19.83 11.81 10.85
C GLU A 89 20.01 13.12 11.64
N GLU A 90 19.38 14.23 11.22
CA GLU A 90 19.45 15.50 11.97
C GLU A 90 18.57 15.48 13.23
N ARG A 91 17.53 14.61 13.26
CA ARG A 91 16.60 14.51 14.40
C ARG A 91 17.13 13.58 15.49
N GLU A 92 17.94 12.59 15.11
CA GLU A 92 18.56 11.66 16.05
C GLU A 92 19.72 12.28 16.83
N GLN A 93 20.48 13.23 16.25
CA GLN A 93 21.58 13.89 16.96
C GLN A 93 21.13 14.77 18.14
N LEU A 94 19.94 15.37 18.05
CA LEU A 94 19.38 16.16 19.16
C LEU A 94 18.82 15.27 20.27
N ILE A 95 18.31 14.08 19.92
CA ILE A 95 17.76 13.12 20.88
C ILE A 95 18.89 12.33 21.58
N SER A 96 19.95 11.97 20.86
CA SER A 96 21.12 11.31 21.45
C SER A 96 21.84 12.22 22.46
N GLY A 97 21.98 13.52 22.16
CA GLY A 97 22.61 14.47 23.08
C GLY A 97 21.86 14.62 24.42
N ALA A 98 20.52 14.64 24.38
CA ALA A 98 19.70 14.74 25.58
C ALA A 98 19.71 13.45 26.42
N LEU A 99 19.74 12.28 25.77
CA LEU A 99 19.66 10.98 26.45
C LEU A 99 20.98 10.64 27.18
N TRP A 100 22.13 10.96 26.57
CA TRP A 100 23.44 10.81 27.22
C TRP A 100 23.66 11.82 28.37
N GLY A 101 23.05 13.01 28.28
CA GLY A 101 23.07 13.99 29.37
C GLY A 101 22.39 13.49 30.64
N ALA A 102 21.24 12.83 30.52
CA ALA A 102 20.51 12.27 31.66
C ALA A 102 21.28 11.13 32.36
N VAL A 103 21.93 10.25 31.59
CA VAL A 103 22.77 9.18 32.14
C VAL A 103 23.97 9.76 32.90
N GLY A 104 24.62 10.80 32.34
CA GLY A 104 25.72 11.49 33.00
C GLY A 104 25.33 12.08 34.37
N VAL A 105 24.19 12.77 34.46
CA VAL A 105 23.68 13.32 35.73
C VAL A 105 23.32 12.22 36.73
N MET A 106 22.69 11.13 36.28
CA MET A 106 22.34 10.00 37.14
C MET A 106 23.59 9.31 37.73
N THR A 107 24.64 9.10 36.92
CA THR A 107 25.89 8.54 37.41
C THR A 107 26.59 9.44 38.43
N LEU A 108 26.54 10.76 38.23
CA LEU A 108 27.13 11.72 39.17
C LEU A 108 26.36 11.76 40.50
N ALA A 109 25.03 11.65 40.46
CA ALA A 109 24.19 11.54 41.65
C ALA A 109 24.44 10.25 42.42
N ILE A 110 24.61 9.11 41.73
CA ILE A 110 24.95 7.82 42.37
C ILE A 110 26.34 7.87 43.00
N LEU A 111 27.34 8.46 42.33
CA LEU A 111 28.69 8.60 42.90
C LEU A 111 28.70 9.56 44.10
N ALA A 112 27.97 10.67 44.04
CA ALA A 112 27.83 11.59 45.17
C ALA A 112 27.10 10.92 46.35
N GLY A 113 26.04 10.15 46.07
CA GLY A 113 25.32 9.38 47.09
C GLY A 113 26.16 8.24 47.69
N ALA A 114 26.94 7.54 46.87
CA ALA A 114 27.85 6.48 47.31
C ALA A 114 29.00 7.04 48.16
N PHE A 115 29.58 8.19 47.77
CA PHE A 115 30.59 8.89 48.57
C PHE A 115 30.03 9.33 49.93
N TRP A 116 28.76 9.77 49.97
CA TRP A 116 28.08 10.16 51.20
C TRP A 116 27.78 8.94 52.12
N LEU A 117 27.42 7.79 51.56
CA LEU A 117 27.20 6.54 52.30
C LEU A 117 28.52 5.92 52.82
N PHE A 118 29.60 6.01 52.04
CA PHE A 118 30.94 5.54 52.46
C PHE A 118 31.53 6.40 53.58
N SER A 119 31.14 7.68 53.65
CA SER A 119 31.49 8.59 54.75
C SER A 119 30.67 8.34 56.02
N SER A 120 29.57 7.58 55.97
CA SER A 120 28.60 7.48 57.08
C SER A 120 28.25 6.06 57.55
N SER A 121 28.93 5.00 57.08
CA SER A 121 28.61 3.63 57.51
C SER A 121 29.80 2.86 58.11
N SER A 122 29.64 2.47 59.38
CA SER A 122 30.35 1.34 60.02
C SER A 122 29.86 0.02 59.42
N PRO A 123 30.69 -1.04 59.39
CA PRO A 123 30.36 -2.27 58.65
C PRO A 123 29.42 -3.17 59.45
N GLY A 124 28.35 -3.62 58.80
CA GLY A 124 27.49 -4.70 59.28
C GLY A 124 27.16 -5.63 58.12
N SER A 125 27.70 -6.86 58.20
CA SER A 125 27.30 -8.08 57.49
C SER A 125 25.77 -8.31 57.60
N ASP A 126 25.08 -9.09 56.77
CA ASP A 126 25.39 -10.45 56.35
C ASP A 126 24.44 -10.91 55.22
N ASN A 127 24.89 -11.92 54.46
CA ASN A 127 24.16 -12.72 53.49
C ASN A 127 23.00 -13.50 54.12
N GLY A 128 22.01 -13.92 53.31
CA GLY A 128 21.27 -15.14 53.64
C GLY A 128 19.91 -15.35 52.96
N GLN A 129 19.93 -16.15 51.90
CA GLN A 129 18.90 -17.12 51.47
C GLN A 129 17.47 -16.66 51.15
N ALA A 130 17.14 -16.80 49.87
CA ALA A 130 15.79 -17.09 49.39
C ALA A 130 15.39 -18.55 49.70
N PRO A 131 14.10 -18.84 49.92
CA PRO A 131 13.51 -20.11 49.56
C PRO A 131 12.70 -19.96 48.27
N ALA A 132 12.97 -20.87 47.33
CA ALA A 132 12.17 -21.10 46.15
C ALA A 132 10.75 -21.48 46.54
N MET A 133 9.78 -20.66 46.16
CA MET A 133 8.37 -21.03 46.18
C MET A 133 8.04 -21.67 44.84
N ALA A 134 7.74 -22.96 44.88
CA ALA A 134 7.18 -23.72 43.77
C ALA A 134 5.89 -23.01 43.31
N GLN A 135 5.91 -22.50 42.08
CA GLN A 135 4.71 -22.06 41.41
C GLN A 135 3.94 -23.29 40.95
N ASP A 136 2.74 -23.43 41.49
CA ASP A 136 1.70 -24.32 40.99
C ASP A 136 1.46 -23.96 39.51
N GLU A 137 1.74 -24.88 38.59
CA GLU A 137 1.58 -24.68 37.14
C GLU A 137 0.09 -24.78 36.80
N PRO A 138 -0.58 -23.69 36.39
CA PRO A 138 -1.96 -23.76 35.90
C PRO A 138 -1.99 -24.61 34.61
N PRO A 139 -3.14 -25.24 34.29
CA PRO A 139 -3.24 -26.24 33.24
C PRO A 139 -2.68 -25.70 31.91
N ARG A 140 -1.68 -26.39 31.37
CA ARG A 140 -0.93 -26.02 30.16
C ARG A 140 -1.86 -25.47 29.08
N GLU A 141 -1.86 -24.16 28.93
CA GLU A 141 -2.29 -23.50 27.70
C GLU A 141 -1.53 -24.16 26.56
N ALA A 142 -2.26 -24.63 25.54
CA ALA A 142 -1.63 -25.22 24.37
C ALA A 142 -0.53 -24.26 23.87
N PRO A 143 0.69 -24.76 23.58
CA PRO A 143 1.81 -23.89 23.24
C PRO A 143 1.39 -22.96 22.11
N SER A 144 1.59 -21.66 22.32
CA SER A 144 1.21 -20.66 21.32
C SER A 144 1.86 -20.98 19.98
N ALA A 145 1.25 -20.57 18.86
CA ALA A 145 1.79 -20.88 17.54
C ALA A 145 3.23 -20.33 17.35
N ARG A 146 3.55 -19.21 18.02
CA ARG A 146 4.90 -18.63 18.06
C ARG A 146 5.88 -19.47 18.85
N GLU A 147 5.47 -19.95 20.03
CA GLU A 147 6.27 -20.87 20.84
C GLU A 147 6.51 -22.20 20.09
N THR A 148 5.52 -22.61 19.32
CA THR A 148 5.60 -23.80 18.46
C THR A 148 6.66 -23.61 17.37
N LEU A 149 6.72 -22.45 16.72
CA LEU A 149 7.75 -22.16 15.72
C LEU A 149 9.14 -22.05 16.34
N ASN A 150 9.26 -21.41 17.51
CA ASN A 150 10.52 -21.26 18.22
C ASN A 150 11.13 -22.62 18.62
N HIS A 151 10.33 -23.58 19.10
CA HIS A 151 10.88 -24.92 19.41
C HIS A 151 11.32 -25.69 18.17
N MET A 152 10.75 -25.38 16.99
CA MET A 152 11.20 -25.95 15.72
C MET A 152 12.45 -25.25 15.16
N GLY A 153 12.98 -24.23 15.85
CA GLY A 153 14.11 -23.43 15.39
C GLY A 153 13.76 -22.50 14.23
N ILE A 154 12.48 -22.21 14.02
CA ILE A 154 11.98 -21.35 12.95
C ILE A 154 11.78 -19.94 13.52
N THR A 155 12.44 -18.95 12.92
CA THR A 155 12.33 -17.56 13.34
C THR A 155 10.99 -16.95 12.93
N TRP A 156 10.44 -16.07 13.79
CA TRP A 156 9.21 -15.36 13.50
C TRP A 156 9.46 -14.15 12.59
N ASP A 157 9.54 -14.37 11.28
CA ASP A 157 9.78 -13.32 10.30
C ASP A 157 9.06 -13.55 8.95
N ALA A 158 8.83 -12.46 8.22
CA ALA A 158 8.10 -12.48 6.96
C ALA A 158 8.83 -13.25 5.85
N PHE A 159 10.17 -13.25 5.84
CA PHE A 159 10.95 -13.97 4.85
C PHE A 159 10.80 -15.48 5.03
N THR A 160 10.86 -15.96 6.26
CA THR A 160 10.65 -17.36 6.63
C THR A 160 9.22 -17.81 6.33
N MET A 161 8.22 -16.99 6.64
CA MET A 161 6.83 -17.28 6.27
C MET A 161 6.65 -17.36 4.76
N ARG A 162 7.20 -16.39 4.01
CA ARG A 162 7.17 -16.41 2.54
C ARG A 162 7.83 -17.67 1.99
N ALA A 163 9.00 -18.03 2.49
CA ALA A 163 9.71 -19.22 2.06
C ALA A 163 8.95 -20.52 2.39
N ALA A 164 8.20 -20.56 3.50
CA ALA A 164 7.30 -21.67 3.81
C ALA A 164 6.15 -21.79 2.79
N ILE A 165 5.58 -20.66 2.35
CA ILE A 165 4.57 -20.62 1.29
C ILE A 165 5.13 -21.12 -0.04
N GLU A 166 6.31 -20.64 -0.43
CA GLU A 166 6.98 -21.05 -1.68
C GLU A 166 7.32 -22.54 -1.71
N ARG A 167 7.56 -23.18 -0.54
CA ARG A 167 7.83 -24.62 -0.41
C ARG A 167 6.58 -25.49 -0.15
N ASN A 168 5.38 -24.91 -0.16
CA ASN A 168 4.11 -25.59 0.19
C ASN A 168 4.10 -26.20 1.60
N ASP A 169 4.79 -25.60 2.57
CA ASP A 169 4.81 -26.07 3.96
C ASP A 169 3.58 -25.54 4.73
N THR A 170 2.46 -26.24 4.58
CA THR A 170 1.19 -25.84 5.19
C THR A 170 1.22 -25.85 6.70
N ARG A 171 2.06 -26.70 7.34
CA ARG A 171 2.17 -26.77 8.80
C ARG A 171 2.81 -25.50 9.35
N VAL A 172 3.95 -25.12 8.79
CA VAL A 172 4.65 -23.91 9.21
C VAL A 172 3.83 -22.67 8.86
N THR A 173 3.29 -22.59 7.64
CA THR A 173 2.43 -21.46 7.24
C THR A 173 1.20 -21.35 8.14
N ALA A 174 0.56 -22.45 8.54
CA ALA A 174 -0.58 -22.40 9.44
C ALA A 174 -0.21 -21.83 10.82
N LEU A 175 0.96 -22.17 11.36
CA LEU A 175 1.43 -21.61 12.62
C LEU A 175 1.70 -20.11 12.53
N PHE A 176 2.27 -19.63 11.41
CA PHE A 176 2.41 -18.19 11.16
C PHE A 176 1.06 -17.47 11.10
N LEU A 177 0.08 -18.04 10.39
CA LEU A 177 -1.26 -17.46 10.29
C LEU A 177 -2.01 -17.48 11.63
N GLN A 178 -1.90 -18.57 12.40
CA GLN A 178 -2.48 -18.70 13.73
C GLN A 178 -1.85 -17.71 14.74
N GLY A 179 -0.56 -17.43 14.60
CA GLY A 179 0.13 -16.41 15.40
C GLY A 179 -0.11 -14.97 14.92
N GLY A 180 -1.00 -14.78 13.93
CA GLY A 180 -1.42 -13.47 13.43
C GLY A 180 -0.38 -12.77 12.56
N MET A 181 0.52 -13.50 11.91
CA MET A 181 1.42 -12.89 10.92
C MET A 181 0.63 -12.52 9.67
N ASN A 182 0.83 -11.28 9.20
CA ASN A 182 0.25 -10.85 7.95
C ASN A 182 0.96 -11.50 6.76
N TRP A 183 0.25 -11.59 5.64
CA TRP A 183 0.78 -12.13 4.40
C TRP A 183 0.42 -11.25 3.20
N GLN A 184 1.17 -11.38 2.11
CA GLN A 184 0.95 -10.57 0.90
C GLN A 184 0.52 -11.45 -0.26
N LEU A 185 -0.39 -10.92 -1.09
CA LEU A 185 -0.85 -11.64 -2.28
C LEU A 185 0.30 -11.92 -3.25
N ALA A 186 1.27 -11.00 -3.35
CA ALA A 186 2.49 -11.17 -4.13
C ALA A 186 3.31 -12.43 -3.77
N TRP A 187 3.18 -12.97 -2.56
CA TRP A 187 3.90 -14.19 -2.16
C TRP A 187 3.28 -15.46 -2.76
N THR A 188 2.04 -15.37 -3.25
CA THR A 188 1.34 -16.48 -3.88
C THR A 188 1.76 -16.70 -5.33
N GLU A 189 2.39 -15.72 -5.98
CA GLU A 189 2.79 -15.79 -7.40
C GLU A 189 3.64 -17.05 -7.69
N GLN A 190 4.67 -17.30 -6.87
CA GLN A 190 5.52 -18.47 -7.01
C GLN A 190 4.79 -19.77 -6.69
N ALA A 191 3.91 -19.76 -5.68
CA ALA A 191 3.10 -20.91 -5.31
C ALA A 191 2.09 -21.29 -6.42
N PHE A 192 1.56 -20.31 -7.14
CA PHE A 192 0.73 -20.54 -8.33
C PHE A 192 1.54 -21.17 -9.47
N ALA A 193 2.73 -20.62 -9.76
CA ALA A 193 3.62 -21.15 -10.79
C ALA A 193 4.06 -22.60 -10.50
N ALA A 194 4.28 -22.93 -9.23
CA ALA A 194 4.65 -24.27 -8.77
C ALA A 194 3.46 -25.22 -8.54
N GLY A 195 2.21 -24.76 -8.73
CA GLY A 195 1.00 -25.57 -8.55
C GLY A 195 0.72 -25.99 -7.11
N HIS A 196 1.15 -25.20 -6.12
CA HIS A 196 1.02 -25.50 -4.69
C HIS A 196 -0.38 -25.16 -4.16
N THR A 197 -1.38 -25.99 -4.51
CA THR A 197 -2.79 -25.71 -4.19
C THR A 197 -3.12 -25.72 -2.70
N GLU A 198 -2.45 -26.56 -1.91
CA GLU A 198 -2.74 -26.75 -0.48
C GLU A 198 -2.46 -25.47 0.33
N VAL A 199 -1.28 -24.88 0.16
CA VAL A 199 -0.95 -23.63 0.87
C VAL A 199 -1.78 -22.45 0.38
N LEU A 200 -2.15 -22.41 -0.90
CA LEU A 200 -3.04 -21.40 -1.45
C LEU A 200 -4.45 -21.50 -0.83
N GLN A 201 -4.99 -22.71 -0.69
CA GLN A 201 -6.26 -22.91 0.01
C GLN A 201 -6.18 -22.53 1.49
N LEU A 202 -5.05 -22.79 2.14
CA LEU A 202 -4.82 -22.36 3.52
C LEU A 202 -4.84 -20.83 3.65
N LEU A 203 -4.18 -20.11 2.75
CA LEU A 203 -4.16 -18.63 2.77
C LEU A 203 -5.56 -18.03 2.55
N LEU A 204 -6.39 -18.65 1.70
CA LEU A 204 -7.79 -18.25 1.52
C LEU A 204 -8.65 -18.37 2.78
N ARG A 205 -8.23 -19.16 3.77
CA ARG A 205 -8.91 -19.25 5.08
C ARG A 205 -8.61 -18.05 5.98
N TYR A 206 -7.53 -17.32 5.70
CA TYR A 206 -7.08 -16.17 6.48
C TYR A 206 -7.01 -14.88 5.62
N PRO A 207 -8.10 -14.49 4.92
CA PRO A 207 -8.08 -13.33 4.03
C PRO A 207 -7.89 -12.01 4.79
N ALA A 208 -8.32 -11.95 6.05
CA ALA A 208 -8.20 -10.77 6.90
C ALA A 208 -6.75 -10.43 7.29
N LEU A 209 -5.83 -11.39 7.19
CA LEU A 209 -4.41 -11.20 7.47
C LEU A 209 -3.62 -10.74 6.23
N MET A 210 -4.29 -10.53 5.09
CA MET A 210 -3.63 -10.07 3.87
C MET A 210 -3.36 -8.56 3.94
N ASP A 211 -2.10 -8.13 3.91
CA ASP A 211 -1.66 -6.74 4.16
C ASP A 211 -0.88 -6.11 2.99
N GLU A 212 -1.36 -6.27 1.76
CA GLU A 212 -0.73 -5.66 0.59
C GLU A 212 -1.42 -4.36 0.13
N VAL A 213 -0.61 -3.35 -0.23
CA VAL A 213 -1.11 -2.10 -0.81
C VAL A 213 -1.39 -2.30 -2.30
N LYS A 214 -2.67 -2.28 -2.69
CA LYS A 214 -3.15 -2.50 -4.07
C LYS A 214 -2.82 -3.92 -4.60
N PRO A 215 -3.29 -4.99 -3.93
CA PRO A 215 -2.94 -6.38 -4.27
C PRO A 215 -3.28 -6.76 -5.72
N CYS A 216 -4.33 -6.15 -6.27
CA CYS A 216 -4.92 -6.60 -7.52
C CYS A 216 -4.22 -6.16 -8.77
N ARG A 217 -3.64 -4.95 -8.76
CA ARG A 217 -2.98 -4.44 -9.95
C ARG A 217 -1.83 -5.37 -10.34
N ARG A 218 -1.00 -5.72 -9.36
CA ARG A 218 0.14 -6.62 -9.56
C ARG A 218 -0.32 -8.01 -9.96
N PHE A 219 -1.22 -8.61 -9.17
CA PHE A 219 -1.70 -9.97 -9.41
C PHE A 219 -2.34 -10.14 -10.79
N ILE A 220 -3.17 -9.20 -11.23
CA ILE A 220 -3.80 -9.22 -12.57
C ILE A 220 -2.75 -9.03 -13.66
N THR A 221 -1.75 -8.18 -13.48
CA THR A 221 -0.67 -8.00 -14.46
C THR A 221 0.13 -9.29 -14.65
N THR A 222 0.53 -9.95 -13.55
CA THR A 222 1.26 -11.23 -13.59
C THR A 222 0.40 -12.31 -14.26
N LEU A 223 -0.86 -12.47 -13.81
CA LEU A 223 -1.77 -13.45 -14.37
C LEU A 223 -2.07 -13.21 -15.87
N SER A 224 -2.22 -11.95 -16.29
CA SER A 224 -2.45 -11.60 -17.69
C SER A 224 -1.25 -11.94 -18.57
N HIS A 225 -0.03 -11.71 -18.06
CA HIS A 225 1.20 -12.11 -18.74
C HIS A 225 1.25 -13.63 -18.92
N ASP A 226 1.02 -14.40 -17.85
CA ASP A 226 1.03 -15.86 -17.89
C ASP A 226 -0.04 -16.40 -18.85
N MET A 227 -1.25 -15.84 -18.82
CA MET A 227 -2.32 -16.18 -19.76
C MET A 227 -1.96 -15.84 -21.21
N SER A 228 -1.30 -14.71 -21.46
CA SER A 228 -0.84 -14.36 -22.81
C SER A 228 0.24 -15.31 -23.34
N SER A 229 1.00 -15.94 -22.43
CA SER A 229 2.00 -16.97 -22.74
C SER A 229 1.41 -18.38 -22.91
N GLY A 230 0.10 -18.55 -22.70
CA GLY A 230 -0.63 -19.80 -22.85
C GLY A 230 -0.93 -20.56 -21.56
N ALA A 231 -0.66 -19.98 -20.39
CA ALA A 231 -1.03 -20.60 -19.11
C ALA A 231 -2.55 -20.60 -18.89
N PRO A 232 -3.14 -21.70 -18.39
CA PRO A 232 -4.58 -21.78 -18.17
C PRO A 232 -5.03 -20.99 -16.94
N LEU A 233 -6.17 -20.32 -17.05
CA LEU A 233 -6.83 -19.69 -15.91
C LEU A 233 -7.51 -20.75 -15.01
N THR A 234 -6.84 -21.16 -13.94
CA THR A 234 -7.36 -22.19 -13.02
C THR A 234 -8.51 -21.68 -12.14
N ALA A 235 -9.28 -22.60 -11.54
CA ALA A 235 -10.32 -22.25 -10.59
C ALA A 235 -9.78 -21.47 -9.37
N MET A 236 -8.59 -21.83 -8.89
CA MET A 236 -7.93 -21.13 -7.78
C MET A 236 -7.63 -19.66 -8.12
N HIS A 237 -7.15 -19.36 -9.33
CA HIS A 237 -6.95 -17.97 -9.76
C HIS A 237 -8.26 -17.18 -9.73
N LYS A 238 -9.37 -17.79 -10.17
CA LYS A 238 -10.69 -17.15 -10.13
C LYS A 238 -11.12 -16.85 -8.70
N THR A 239 -10.96 -17.80 -7.78
CA THR A 239 -11.28 -17.59 -6.35
C THR A 239 -10.47 -16.45 -5.76
N TYR A 240 -9.17 -16.39 -6.02
CA TYR A 240 -8.32 -15.30 -5.53
C TYR A 240 -8.70 -13.93 -6.09
N LEU A 241 -9.02 -13.84 -7.39
CA LEU A 241 -9.55 -12.62 -7.99
C LEU A 241 -10.87 -12.18 -7.35
N GLN A 242 -11.77 -13.14 -7.07
CA GLN A 242 -13.04 -12.87 -6.42
C GLN A 242 -12.86 -12.42 -4.96
N THR A 243 -11.92 -13.01 -4.22
CA THR A 243 -11.72 -12.67 -2.80
C THR A 243 -11.01 -11.33 -2.63
N PHE A 244 -9.96 -11.07 -3.41
CA PHE A 244 -9.07 -9.93 -3.15
C PHE A 244 -9.25 -8.78 -4.15
N CYS A 245 -9.85 -9.03 -5.31
CA CYS A 245 -9.91 -8.06 -6.42
C CYS A 245 -11.27 -7.59 -6.85
N THR A 246 -12.34 -8.11 -6.25
CA THR A 246 -13.65 -7.48 -6.39
C THR A 246 -13.76 -6.30 -5.46
N VAL A 247 -13.88 -5.10 -6.01
CA VAL A 247 -14.25 -3.91 -5.25
C VAL A 247 -15.74 -4.03 -4.90
N PRO A 248 -16.15 -3.93 -3.61
CA PRO A 248 -17.55 -4.08 -3.21
C PRO A 248 -18.51 -3.14 -3.95
N ALA A 249 -18.03 -1.97 -4.38
CA ALA A 249 -18.83 -0.96 -5.09
C ALA A 249 -19.13 -1.30 -6.56
N VAL A 250 -18.35 -2.16 -7.21
CA VAL A 250 -18.59 -2.54 -8.62
C VAL A 250 -19.53 -3.74 -8.71
N VAL A 251 -19.39 -4.70 -7.79
CA VAL A 251 -20.25 -5.90 -7.75
C VAL A 251 -21.67 -5.55 -7.35
N THR A 252 -21.86 -4.68 -6.36
CA THR A 252 -23.21 -4.23 -5.95
C THR A 252 -23.93 -3.47 -7.06
N ARG A 253 -23.22 -2.67 -7.86
CA ARG A 253 -23.78 -1.94 -9.00
C ARG A 253 -24.14 -2.86 -10.15
N GLN A 254 -23.29 -3.83 -10.48
CA GLN A 254 -23.60 -4.82 -11.52
C GLN A 254 -24.75 -5.73 -11.11
N GLN A 255 -24.79 -6.19 -9.85
CA GLN A 255 -25.91 -6.97 -9.33
C GLN A 255 -27.21 -6.18 -9.34
N HIS A 256 -27.19 -4.87 -9.03
CA HIS A 256 -28.37 -4.02 -9.21
C HIS A 256 -28.76 -3.88 -10.68
N GLU A 257 -27.81 -3.70 -11.60
CA GLU A 257 -28.12 -3.58 -13.04
C GLU A 257 -28.69 -4.89 -13.62
N THR A 258 -28.15 -6.06 -13.24
CA THR A 258 -28.69 -7.36 -13.70
C THR A 258 -30.02 -7.70 -13.04
N CYS A 259 -30.21 -7.35 -11.76
CA CYS A 259 -31.48 -7.54 -11.08
C CYS A 259 -32.55 -6.61 -11.68
N VAL A 260 -32.24 -5.33 -11.92
CA VAL A 260 -33.17 -4.37 -12.56
C VAL A 260 -33.55 -4.79 -13.98
N LEU A 261 -32.63 -5.36 -14.76
CA LEU A 261 -32.94 -5.90 -16.10
C LEU A 261 -33.87 -7.13 -16.02
N ASN A 262 -33.67 -8.03 -15.06
CA ASN A 262 -34.56 -9.18 -14.87
C ASN A 262 -35.95 -8.80 -14.32
N THR A 263 -36.06 -7.69 -13.56
CA THR A 263 -37.37 -7.21 -13.09
C THR A 263 -38.13 -6.43 -14.17
N SER A 264 -37.45 -5.82 -15.15
CA SER A 264 -38.12 -5.15 -16.27
C SER A 264 -38.71 -6.13 -17.29
N ASP A 265 -38.08 -7.29 -17.49
CA ASP A 265 -38.61 -8.33 -18.39
C ASP A 265 -39.79 -9.12 -17.78
N ALA A 266 -40.02 -9.01 -16.47
CA ALA A 266 -41.13 -9.67 -15.76
C ALA A 266 -42.35 -8.75 -15.52
N ALA A 267 -42.29 -7.49 -15.95
CA ALA A 267 -43.35 -6.51 -15.76
C ALA A 267 -44.08 -6.12 -17.07
N ASP A 268 -43.71 -6.74 -18.19
CA ASP A 268 -44.27 -6.51 -19.54
C ASP A 268 -44.94 -7.77 -20.15
N ASP A 269 -45.31 -8.75 -19.31
CA ASP A 269 -46.25 -9.85 -19.59
C ASP A 269 -47.45 -9.77 -18.64
#